data_AF-Q9X7N3-F1
#
_entry.id   AF-Q9X7N3-F1
#
_cell.length_a   1.000
_cell.length_b   1.000
_cell.length_c   1.000
_cell.angle_alpha   90.00
_cell.angle_beta   90.00
_cell.angle_gamma   90.00
#
_symmetry.space_group_name_H-M   'P 1'
#
loop_
_entity.id
_entity.type
_entity.pdbx_description
1 polymer ?
#
loop_
_entity_poly.entity_id
_entity_poly.type
_entity_poly.pdbx_seq_one_letter_code
_entity_poly.pdbx_strand_id
1 'polypeptide(L)' 'MDEGALAEDPAGELQRILRYWGGNLKHYALRPGDGSEIYDSAYREVGRWSVEDQAR' A
#
# COMPACT_ATOMS: atom_id res chain seq x y z
N MET A 1 -16.46 10.45 -14.21
CA MET A 1 -16.13 9.23 -13.43
C MET A 1 -15.26 9.70 -12.29
N ASP A 2 -15.50 9.22 -11.08
CA ASP A 2 -14.59 9.49 -9.96
C ASP A 2 -13.34 8.63 -10.19
N GLU A 3 -12.23 9.29 -10.56
CA GLU A 3 -10.97 8.64 -10.94
C GLU A 3 -10.18 8.14 -9.70
N GLY A 4 -10.70 8.37 -8.48
CA GLY A 4 -10.06 8.00 -7.22
C GLY A 4 -9.06 9.05 -6.74
N ALA A 5 -8.80 9.06 -5.43
CA ALA A 5 -7.95 10.08 -4.82
C ALA A 5 -6.52 10.04 -5.38
N LEU A 6 -6.04 8.84 -5.74
CA LEU A 6 -4.72 8.66 -6.34
C LEU A 6 -4.58 9.36 -7.69
N ALA A 7 -5.65 9.46 -8.50
CA ALA A 7 -5.61 10.16 -9.77
C ALA A 7 -5.62 11.69 -9.58
N GLU A 8 -6.30 12.18 -8.54
CA GLU A 8 -6.42 13.61 -8.24
C GLU A 8 -5.11 14.22 -7.69
N ASP A 9 -4.43 13.54 -6.77
CA ASP A 9 -3.11 13.92 -6.25
C ASP A 9 -2.20 12.70 -6.06
N PRO A 10 -1.54 12.23 -7.14
CA PRO A 10 -0.71 11.03 -7.07
C PRO A 10 0.39 11.10 -6.02
N ALA A 11 1.04 12.26 -5.87
CA ALA A 11 2.18 12.42 -4.98
C ALA A 11 1.73 12.46 -3.50
N GLY A 12 0.70 13.27 -3.20
CA GLY A 12 0.16 13.37 -1.86
C GLY A 12 -0.47 12.06 -1.38
N GLU A 13 -1.23 11.39 -2.24
CA GLU A 13 -1.83 10.09 -1.91
C GLU A 13 -0.78 9.00 -1.75
N LEU A 14 0.24 8.92 -2.61
CA LEU A 14 1.33 7.96 -2.43
C LEU A 14 2.09 8.20 -1.12
N GLN A 15 2.38 9.46 -0.78
CA GLN A 15 3.02 9.80 0.50
C GLN A 15 2.17 9.33 1.69
N ARG A 16 0.85 9.56 1.65
CA ARG A 16 -0.09 9.12 2.69
C ARG A 16 -0.11 7.60 2.81
N ILE A 17 -0.22 6.90 1.69
CA ILE A 17 -0.19 5.43 1.59
C ILE A 17 1.08 4.89 2.25
N LEU A 18 2.26 5.38 1.86
CA LEU A 18 3.53 4.89 2.37
C LEU A 18 3.69 5.15 3.87
N ARG A 19 3.20 6.28 4.38
CA ARG A 19 3.21 6.59 5.81
C ARG A 19 2.38 5.60 6.62
N TYR A 20 1.15 5.31 6.19
CA TYR A 20 0.28 4.36 6.90
C TYR A 20 0.75 2.93 6.75
N TRP A 21 1.18 2.54 5.55
CA TRP A 21 1.79 1.24 5.31
C TRP A 21 2.99 1.00 6.23
N GLY A 22 3.93 1.95 6.29
CA GLY A 22 5.11 1.87 7.15
C GLY A 22 4.75 1.77 8.64
N GLY A 23 3.73 2.53 9.08
CA GLY A 23 3.21 2.44 10.46
C GLY A 23 2.54 1.10 10.79
N ASN A 24 1.99 0.42 9.78
CA ASN A 24 1.32 -0.87 9.93
C ASN A 24 2.28 -2.06 9.92
N LEU A 25 3.53 -1.91 9.46
CA LEU A 25 4.50 -3.01 9.38
C LEU A 25 4.70 -3.76 10.70
N LYS A 26 4.55 -3.07 11.84
CA LYS A 26 4.61 -3.66 13.19
C LYS A 26 3.59 -4.79 13.43
N HIS A 27 2.57 -4.91 12.58
CA HIS A 27 1.54 -5.94 12.64
C HIS A 27 1.88 -7.19 11.82
N TYR A 28 2.94 -7.17 11.03
CA TYR A 28 3.33 -8.27 10.14
C TYR A 28 4.62 -8.93 10.63
N ALA A 29 4.74 -10.24 10.39
CA ALA A 29 5.97 -10.97 10.65
C ALA A 29 7.05 -10.70 9.59
N LEU A 30 6.65 -10.12 8.46
CA LEU A 30 7.49 -9.78 7.30
C LEU A 30 8.24 -11.01 6.75
N ARG A 31 7.53 -12.14 6.66
CA ARG A 31 8.03 -13.37 6.04
C ARG A 31 7.67 -13.39 4.55
N PRO A 32 8.42 -14.11 3.69
CA PRO A 32 8.05 -14.29 2.30
C PRO A 32 6.59 -14.73 2.14
N GLY A 33 5.84 -14.03 1.31
CA GLY A 33 4.40 -14.22 1.09
C GLY A 33 3.49 -13.34 1.95
N ASP A 34 3.98 -12.74 3.04
CA ASP A 34 3.21 -11.75 3.81
C ASP A 34 2.91 -10.53 2.93
N GLY A 35 1.71 -9.98 3.05
CA GLY A 35 1.27 -8.86 2.23
C GLY A 35 -0.14 -8.42 2.56
N SER A 36 -0.58 -7.33 1.92
CA SER A 36 -1.95 -6.80 2.05
C SER A 36 -2.28 -5.92 0.84
N GLU A 37 -3.56 -5.77 0.56
CA GLU A 37 -4.09 -4.74 -0.33
C GLU A 37 -3.73 -3.34 0.18
N ILE A 38 -3.56 -2.41 -0.76
CA ILE A 38 -3.28 -1.00 -0.53
C ILE A 38 -4.49 -0.19 -0.99
N TYR A 39 -4.90 0.77 -0.18
CA TYR A 39 -6.06 1.60 -0.43
C TYR A 39 -5.72 3.08 -0.48
N ASP A 40 -6.37 3.82 -1.38
CA ASP A 40 -6.37 5.28 -1.38
C ASP A 40 -7.22 5.85 -0.21
N SER A 41 -7.30 7.18 -0.10
CA SER A 41 -8.04 7.82 0.99
C SER A 41 -9.56 7.67 0.86
N ALA A 42 -10.04 7.29 -0.33
CA ALA A 42 -11.43 6.99 -0.63
C ALA A 42 -11.77 5.49 -0.46
N TYR A 43 -10.88 4.70 0.15
CA TYR A 43 -11.02 3.25 0.34
C TYR A 43 -11.13 2.45 -0.96
N ARG A 44 -10.56 2.95 -2.05
CA ARG A 44 -10.42 2.18 -3.30
C ARG A 44 -9.10 1.42 -3.27
N GLU A 45 -9.14 0.15 -3.64
CA GLU A 45 -7.92 -0.63 -3.84
C GLU A 45 -7.12 -0.04 -5.00
N VAL A 46 -5.85 0.26 -4.76
CA VAL A 46 -4.92 0.82 -5.74
C VAL A 46 -3.69 -0.05 -5.96
N GLY A 47 -3.62 -1.19 -5.29
CA GLY A 47 -2.55 -2.16 -5.47
C GLY A 47 -2.43 -3.11 -4.30
N ARG A 48 -1.32 -3.85 -4.28
CA ARG A 48 -0.98 -4.82 -3.24
C ARG A 48 0.52 -4.79 -3.02
N TRP A 49 0.96 -5.03 -1.78
CA TRP A 49 2.35 -5.32 -1.49
C TRP A 49 2.51 -6.77 -1.01
N SER A 50 3.70 -7.33 -1.21
CA SER A 50 4.11 -8.59 -0.63
C SER A 50 5.60 -8.59 -0.31
N VAL A 51 6.02 -9.32 0.73
CA VAL A 51 7.42 -9.66 0.96
C VAL A 51 7.81 -10.77 0.00
N GLU A 52 8.79 -10.52 -0.86
CA GLU A 52 9.36 -11.53 -1.73
C GLU A 52 10.49 -12.28 -1.03
N ASP A 53 10.61 -13.58 -1.35
CA ASP A 53 11.80 -14.33 -0.96
C ASP A 53 13.02 -13.73 -1.67
N GLN A 54 14.13 -13.61 -0.94
CA GLN A 54 15.39 -13.12 -1.50
C GLN A 54 16.17 -14.25 -2.19
N ALA A 55 15.68 -15.49 -2.13
CA ALA A 55 16.24 -16.61 -2.86
C ALA A 55 16.02 -16.42 -4.38
N ARG A 56 17.11 -16.09 -5.06
CA ARG A 56 17.20 -16.04 -6.52
C ARG A 56 17.75 -17.35 -7.07
#